data_AF-A0A060C2A9-F1
#
_entry.id   AF-A0A060C2A9-F1
#
_cell.length_a   1.000
_cell.length_b   1.000
_cell.length_c   1.000
_cell.angle_alpha   90.00
_cell.angle_beta   90.00
_cell.angle_gamma   90.00
#
_symmetry.space_group_name_H-M   'P 1'
#
loop_
_entity.id
_entity.type
_entity.pdbx_description
1 polymer ?
#
loop_
_entity_poly.entity_id
_entity_poly.type
_entity_poly.pdbx_seq_one_letter_code
_entity_poly.pdbx_strand_id
1 'polypeptide(L)' 'MPFTDGHDVISCLLEYRWAGNNDWQQLRMQPLGNDRWRAEFRVVKLGRYQYRLSAWVDHF' A
#
# COMPACT_ATOMS: atom_id res chain seq x y z
N MET A 1 33.98 -4.12 5.70
CA MET A 1 33.34 -3.45 4.55
C MET A 1 31.85 -3.69 4.68
N PRO A 2 31.05 -2.75 5.20
CA PRO A 2 29.62 -2.96 5.28
C PRO A 2 28.98 -2.68 3.92
N PHE A 3 28.16 -3.62 3.46
CA PHE A 3 27.36 -3.50 2.25
C PHE A 3 26.25 -2.49 2.53
N THR A 4 26.48 -1.23 2.17
CA THR A 4 25.42 -0.26 2.01
C THR A 4 24.68 -0.62 0.72
N ASP A 5 23.92 -1.72 0.73
CA ASP A 5 22.81 -1.81 -0.21
C ASP A 5 21.76 -0.86 0.37
N GLY A 6 21.77 0.36 -0.15
CA GLY A 6 20.64 1.26 -0.04
C GLY A 6 19.49 0.62 -0.78
N HIS A 7 18.88 -0.38 -0.16
CA HIS A 7 17.64 -0.96 -0.63
C HIS A 7 16.63 0.16 -0.57
N ASP A 8 16.39 0.77 -1.72
CA ASP A 8 15.33 1.74 -1.95
C ASP A 8 14.03 1.08 -1.49
N VAL A 9 13.53 1.48 -0.31
CA VAL A 9 12.34 0.88 0.28
C VAL A 9 11.16 1.55 -0.40
N ILE A 10 10.77 1.00 -1.54
CA ILE A 10 9.53 1.42 -2.17
C ILE A 10 8.39 1.12 -1.19
N SER A 11 7.74 2.18 -0.75
CA SER A 11 6.58 2.13 0.11
C SER A 11 5.35 2.32 -0.76
N CYS A 12 4.40 1.39 -0.66
CA CYS A 12 3.11 1.53 -1.32
C CYS A 12 2.00 1.71 -0.27
N LEU A 13 1.07 2.61 -0.54
CA LEU A 13 -0.12 2.87 0.24
C LEU A 13 -1.35 2.60 -0.62
N LEU A 14 -2.18 1.69 -0.16
CA LEU A 14 -3.48 1.41 -0.73
C LEU A 14 -4.54 2.20 0.06
N GLU A 15 -5.15 3.18 -0.58
CA GLU A 15 -6.24 3.95 -0.01
C GLU A 15 -7.54 3.42 -0.61
N TYR A 16 -8.40 2.84 0.22
CA TYR A 16 -9.68 2.33 -0.22
C TYR A 16 -10.82 2.94 0.59
N ARG A 17 -11.94 3.19 -0.07
CA ARG A 17 -13.17 3.59 0.58
C ARG A 17 -14.36 2.89 -0.05
N TRP A 18 -15.38 2.68 0.76
CA TRP A 18 -16.68 2.26 0.26
C TRP A 18 -17.39 3.48 -0.36
N ALA A 19 -18.09 3.31 -1.48
CA ALA A 19 -18.73 4.42 -2.19
C ALA A 19 -19.78 5.18 -1.37
N GLY A 20 -20.34 4.57 -0.33
CA GLY A 20 -21.22 5.26 0.62
C GLY A 20 -20.54 5.65 1.95
N ASN A 21 -19.22 5.49 2.07
CA ASN A 21 -18.45 5.91 3.25
C ASN A 21 -17.60 7.12 2.87
N ASN A 22 -17.66 8.18 3.66
CA ASN A 22 -16.82 9.35 3.42
C ASN A 22 -15.39 9.17 3.93
N ASP A 23 -15.17 8.14 4.76
CA ASP A 23 -13.89 7.87 5.40
C ASP A 23 -13.02 6.97 4.51
N TRP A 24 -11.82 7.45 4.19
CA TRP A 24 -10.80 6.73 3.42
C TRP A 24 -9.96 5.88 4.36
N GLN A 25 -9.89 4.59 4.08
CA GLN A 25 -9.04 3.65 4.80
C GLN A 25 -7.71 3.55 4.07
N GLN A 26 -6.62 3.87 4.75
CA GLN A 26 -5.29 3.82 4.20
C GLN A 26 -4.58 2.58 4.74
N LEU A 27 -4.05 1.75 3.85
CA LEU A 27 -3.40 0.50 4.19
C LEU A 27 -2.00 0.49 3.59
N ARG A 28 -0.99 0.49 4.46
CA ARG A 28 0.40 0.36 4.05
C ARG A 28 0.61 -1.05 3.49
N MET A 29 1.04 -1.14 2.24
CA MET A 29 1.42 -2.40 1.63
C MET A 29 2.75 -2.85 2.21
N GLN A 30 2.88 -4.16 2.43
CA GLN A 30 4.13 -4.75 2.88
C GLN A 30 4.98 -5.12 1.66
N PRO A 31 6.27 -4.72 1.62
CA PRO A 31 7.19 -5.18 0.60
C PRO A 31 7.43 -6.68 0.79
N LEU A 32 7.14 -7.47 -0.22
CA LEU A 32 7.46 -8.91 -0.26
C LEU A 32 8.88 -9.19 -0.78
N GLY A 33 9.61 -8.15 -1.16
CA GLY A 33 10.87 -8.26 -1.89
C GLY A 33 10.64 -8.54 -3.38
N ASN A 34 11.71 -8.41 -4.17
CA ASN A 34 11.69 -8.73 -5.60
C ASN A 34 10.69 -7.86 -6.40
N ASP A 35 10.65 -6.54 -6.09
CA ASP A 35 9.77 -5.53 -6.70
C ASP A 35 8.27 -5.82 -6.52
N ARG A 36 7.88 -6.43 -5.39
CA ARG A 36 6.49 -6.80 -5.11
C ARG A 36 6.00 -6.22 -3.80
N TRP A 37 4.79 -5.69 -3.86
CA TRP A 37 4.04 -5.21 -2.70
C TRP A 37 2.71 -5.95 -2.60
N ARG A 38 2.29 -6.26 -1.38
CA ARG A 38 0.97 -6.82 -1.11
C ARG A 38 0.28 -6.04 -0.02
N ALA A 39 -1.00 -5.79 -0.24
CA ALA A 39 -1.94 -5.33 0.75
C ALA A 39 -3.18 -6.23 0.67
N GLU A 40 -3.74 -6.53 1.84
CA GLU A 40 -4.97 -7.28 1.97
C GLU A 40 -5.90 -6.44 2.84
N PHE A 41 -7.10 -6.19 2.32
CA PHE A 41 -8.14 -5.52 3.08
C PHE A 41 -9.41 -6.35 3.04
N ARG A 42 -10.12 -6.40 4.16
CA ARG A 42 -11.36 -7.18 4.26
C ARG A 42 -12.53 -6.34 3.78
N VAL A 43 -13.19 -6.80 2.73
CA VAL A 43 -14.46 -6.21 2.26
C VAL A 43 -15.57 -6.67 3.20
N VAL A 44 -15.96 -5.82 4.16
CA VAL A 44 -16.98 -6.14 5.17
C VAL A 44 -18.42 -5.97 4.65
N LYS A 45 -18.62 -5.10 3.64
CA LYS A 45 -19.94 -4.85 3.05
C LYS A 45 -19.89 -5.10 1.54
N LEU A 46 -20.96 -5.65 0.98
CA LEU A 46 -21.09 -5.72 -0.48
C LEU A 46 -21.40 -4.32 -1.02
N GLY A 47 -20.72 -3.92 -2.09
CA GLY A 47 -20.99 -2.65 -2.75
C GLY A 47 -19.81 -2.17 -3.59
N ARG A 48 -19.91 -0.93 -4.05
CA ARG A 48 -18.87 -0.32 -4.89
C ARG A 48 -17.76 0.22 -4.00
N TYR A 49 -16.54 -0.23 -4.22
CA TYR A 49 -15.36 0.28 -3.54
C TYR A 49 -14.52 1.09 -4.52
N GLN A 50 -14.03 2.23 -4.05
CA GLN A 50 -13.01 2.99 -4.75
C GLN A 50 -11.70 2.69 -4.06
N TYR A 51 -10.68 2.38 -4.85
CA TYR A 51 -9.32 2.18 -4.37
C TYR A 51 -8.37 3.06 -5.16
N ARG A 52 -7.34 3.53 -4.49
CA ARG A 52 -6.25 4.31 -5.03
C ARG A 52 -4.94 3.72 -4.51
N LEU A 53 -4.00 3.53 -5.42
CA LEU A 53 -2.67 3.05 -5.08
C LEU A 53 -1.70 4.22 -5.20
N SER A 54 -0.93 4.47 -4.15
CA SER A 54 0.11 5.49 -4.11
C SER A 54 1.42 4.80 -3.77
N ALA A 55 2.37 4.77 -4.71
CA ALA A 55 3.70 4.19 -4.51
C ALA A 55 4.74 5.29 -4.51
N TRP A 56 5.65 5.28 -3.54
CA TRP A 56 6.79 6.19 -3.49
C TRP A 56 8.06 5.43 -3.09
N VAL A 57 9.18 5.91 -3.59
CA VAL A 57 10.53 5.49 -3.25
C VAL A 57 10.90 6.17 -1.93
N ASP A 58 11.04 5.41 -0.85
CA ASP A 58 11.56 5.90 0.42
C ASP A 58 13.07 5.62 0.45
N HIS A 59 13.85 6.59 0.00
CA HIS A 59 15.29 6.62 0.19
C HIS A 59 15.58 7.22 1.57
N PHE A 60 15.82 6.37 2.57
CA PHE A 60 16.26 6.79 3.91
C PHE A 60 17.73 6.44 4.14
#